data_AF-B4D517-F1
#
_entry.id   AF-B4D517-F1
#
_cell.length_a   1.000
_cell.length_b   1.000
_cell.length_c   1.000
_cell.angle_alpha   90.00
_cell.angle_beta   90.00
_cell.angle_gamma   90.00
#
_symmetry.space_group_name_H-M   'P 1'
#
loop_
_entity.id
_entity.type
_entity.pdbx_description
1 polymer ?
#
loop_
_entity_poly.entity_id
_entity_poly.type
_entity_poly.pdbx_seq_one_letter_code
_entity_poly.pdbx_strand_id
1 'polypeptide(L)'
;MRSWLCLLSLFVSNCEILPNREMTPPENRILDGNAREALLFANTPSYLFKKLRNDGAVQAVGLEYEAGQLMEAIKRVSPTVYESMDSAAALYGLLIALSFHDGQEVAAYFERVATSGLKWADDIARFYATQRRLQTVVTVPTVVWPASVSVVSNTQPSSSPNVVDVQIPRPKVESVGY
;
A
#
# COMPACT_ATOMS: atom_id res chain seq x y z
N MET A 1 -13.96 -19.32 47.14
CA MET A 1 -12.76 -19.15 46.28
C MET A 1 -12.70 -20.20 45.16
N ARG A 2 -13.69 -20.26 44.25
CA ARG A 2 -13.68 -21.19 43.08
C ARG A 2 -14.54 -20.63 41.94
N SER A 3 -14.12 -19.53 41.29
CA SER A 3 -14.92 -18.94 40.21
C SER A 3 -14.11 -18.16 39.16
N TRP A 4 -12.88 -18.60 38.87
CA TRP A 4 -12.01 -17.94 37.88
C TRP A 4 -11.43 -18.90 36.81
N LEU A 5 -11.73 -20.20 36.87
CA LEU A 5 -11.18 -21.20 35.93
C LEU A 5 -12.06 -21.51 34.72
N CYS A 6 -13.26 -20.94 34.62
CA CYS A 6 -14.19 -21.29 33.53
C CYS A 6 -14.12 -20.33 32.31
N LEU A 7 -13.51 -19.15 32.45
CA LEU A 7 -13.46 -18.15 31.37
C LEU A 7 -12.29 -18.32 30.39
N LEU A 8 -11.29 -19.15 30.71
CA LEU A 8 -10.17 -19.44 29.79
C LEU A 8 -10.50 -20.55 28.77
N SER A 9 -11.59 -21.29 28.95
CA SER A 9 -11.98 -22.39 28.05
C SER A 9 -12.71 -21.94 26.78
N LEU A 10 -13.22 -20.71 26.73
CA LEU A 10 -14.00 -20.22 25.59
C LEU A 10 -13.18 -19.43 24.55
N PHE A 11 -11.91 -19.14 24.82
CA PHE A 11 -11.05 -18.42 23.87
C PHE A 11 -10.22 -19.32 22.94
N VAL A 12 -10.26 -20.64 23.14
CA VAL A 12 -9.44 -21.61 22.35
C VAL A 12 -10.25 -22.29 21.23
N SER A 13 -11.58 -22.12 21.18
CA SER A 13 -12.45 -22.89 20.24
C SER A 13 -12.82 -22.17 18.94
N ASN A 14 -12.17 -21.05 18.59
CA ASN A 14 -12.41 -20.37 17.31
C ASN A 14 -11.12 -20.12 16.51
N CYS A 15 -10.12 -21.00 16.65
CA CYS A 15 -9.19 -21.26 15.56
C CYS A 15 -9.92 -22.13 14.53
N GLU A 16 -10.87 -21.55 13.81
CA GLU A 16 -11.26 -22.10 12.52
C GLU A 16 -9.95 -22.22 11.73
N ILE A 17 -9.53 -23.47 11.50
CA ILE A 17 -8.52 -23.81 10.52
C ILE A 17 -9.06 -23.25 9.22
N LEU A 18 -8.63 -22.03 8.87
CA LEU A 18 -8.92 -21.47 7.57
C LEU A 18 -8.49 -22.54 6.57
N PRO A 19 -9.38 -22.99 5.67
CA PRO A 19 -9.04 -24.02 4.70
C PRO A 19 -7.73 -23.58 4.06
N ASN A 20 -6.77 -24.49 3.95
CA ASN A 20 -5.49 -24.28 3.26
C ASN A 20 -5.81 -23.57 1.95
N ARG A 21 -5.73 -22.25 1.97
CA ARG A 21 -6.11 -21.41 0.85
C ARG A 21 -4.94 -21.61 -0.06
N GLU A 22 -5.08 -22.48 -1.05
CA GLU A 22 -4.03 -22.77 -2.01
C GLU A 22 -3.49 -21.43 -2.46
N MET A 23 -2.26 -21.13 -2.02
CA MET A 23 -1.68 -19.82 -2.22
C MET A 23 -1.28 -19.80 -3.68
N THR A 24 -2.20 -19.34 -4.51
CA THR A 24 -2.01 -19.22 -5.94
C THR A 24 -0.72 -18.45 -6.18
N PRO A 25 0.12 -18.87 -7.15
CA PRO A 25 1.35 -18.15 -7.45
C PRO A 25 1.06 -16.65 -7.70
N PRO A 26 1.88 -15.73 -7.15
CA PRO A 26 1.62 -14.29 -7.26
C PRO A 26 1.55 -13.82 -8.73
N GLU A 27 2.28 -14.47 -9.64
CA GLU A 27 2.23 -14.20 -11.08
C GLU A 27 0.83 -14.40 -11.67
N ASN A 28 0.07 -15.40 -11.22
CA ASN A 28 -1.27 -15.67 -11.74
C ASN A 28 -2.28 -14.65 -11.24
N ARG A 29 -2.18 -14.24 -9.97
CA ARG A 29 -3.09 -13.25 -9.38
C ARG A 29 -2.96 -11.88 -10.03
N ILE A 30 -1.78 -11.53 -10.52
CA ILE A 30 -1.56 -10.28 -11.26
C ILE A 30 -2.29 -10.31 -12.61
N LEU A 31 -2.34 -11.49 -13.24
CA LEU A 31 -3.02 -11.67 -14.52
C LEU A 31 -4.55 -11.66 -14.40
N ASP A 32 -5.08 -11.99 -13.22
CA ASP A 32 -6.51 -11.84 -12.91
C ASP A 32 -6.95 -10.36 -12.84
N GLY A 33 -6.01 -9.42 -12.72
CA GLY A 33 -6.26 -7.98 -12.72
C GLY A 33 -6.17 -7.32 -14.10
N ASN A 34 -6.04 -5.99 -14.14
CA ASN A 34 -5.98 -5.25 -15.40
C ASN A 34 -4.55 -5.18 -16.01
N ALA A 35 -3.63 -6.03 -15.55
CA ALA A 35 -2.22 -5.97 -15.94
C ALA A 35 -2.02 -6.19 -17.44
N ARG A 36 -2.70 -7.20 -18.00
CA ARG A 36 -2.67 -7.53 -19.42
C ARG A 36 -3.23 -6.39 -20.28
N GLU A 37 -4.37 -5.84 -19.84
CA GLU A 37 -5.04 -4.74 -20.53
C GLU A 37 -4.17 -3.47 -20.52
N ALA A 38 -3.59 -3.13 -19.36
CA ALA A 38 -2.70 -1.97 -19.24
C ALA A 38 -1.49 -2.06 -20.17
N LEU A 39 -0.87 -3.23 -20.28
CA LEU A 39 0.28 -3.47 -21.15
C LEU A 39 -0.08 -3.33 -22.64
N LEU A 40 -1.29 -3.75 -23.03
CA LEU A 40 -1.81 -3.60 -24.39
C LEU A 40 -2.04 -2.14 -24.79
N PHE A 41 -2.60 -1.33 -23.89
CA PHE A 41 -2.97 0.06 -24.21
C PHE A 41 -1.86 1.08 -24.03
N ALA A 42 -0.84 0.78 -23.23
CA ALA A 42 0.23 1.72 -22.95
C ALA A 42 1.59 1.04 -22.90
N ASN A 43 2.45 1.39 -23.85
CA ASN A 43 3.84 0.95 -23.87
C ASN A 43 4.81 1.87 -23.11
N THR A 44 4.28 2.87 -22.37
CA THR A 44 5.11 3.81 -21.61
C THR A 44 5.28 3.35 -20.16
N PRO A 45 6.52 3.08 -19.68
CA PRO A 45 6.77 2.58 -18.34
C PRO A 45 6.19 3.43 -17.21
N SER A 46 6.18 4.76 -17.37
CA SER A 46 5.63 5.68 -16.36
C SER A 46 4.12 5.56 -16.19
N TYR A 47 3.38 5.37 -17.28
CA TYR A 47 1.93 5.14 -17.22
C TYR A 47 1.64 3.78 -16.60
N LEU A 48 2.35 2.72 -17.04
CA LEU A 48 2.19 1.37 -16.50
C LEU A 48 2.46 1.34 -14.99
N PHE A 49 3.54 1.98 -14.55
CA PHE A 49 3.86 2.11 -13.14
C PHE A 49 2.72 2.76 -12.36
N LYS A 50 2.20 3.90 -12.82
CA LYS A 50 1.09 4.60 -12.15
C LYS A 50 -0.21 3.80 -12.17
N LYS A 51 -0.57 3.20 -13.31
CA LYS A 51 -1.82 2.46 -13.47
C LYS A 51 -1.81 1.18 -12.63
N LEU A 52 -0.76 0.37 -12.73
CA LEU A 52 -0.65 -0.90 -12.02
C LEU A 52 -0.39 -0.72 -10.52
N ARG A 53 0.28 0.35 -10.09
CA ARG A 53 0.40 0.66 -8.66
C ARG A 53 -0.96 0.98 -8.02
N ASN A 54 -1.94 1.41 -8.81
CA ASN A 54 -3.31 1.63 -8.35
C ASN A 54 -4.24 0.43 -8.62
N ASP A 55 -3.74 -0.64 -9.24
CA ASP A 55 -4.51 -1.84 -9.51
C ASP A 55 -4.67 -2.67 -8.23
N GLY A 56 -5.90 -3.05 -7.91
CA GLY A 56 -6.22 -3.76 -6.67
C GLY A 56 -5.55 -5.13 -6.56
N ALA A 57 -5.36 -5.84 -7.69
CA ALA A 57 -4.72 -7.16 -7.67
C ALA A 57 -3.21 -7.02 -7.42
N VAL A 58 -2.56 -6.05 -8.06
CA VAL A 58 -1.13 -5.76 -7.86
C VAL A 58 -0.87 -5.28 -6.43
N GLN A 59 -1.73 -4.41 -5.88
CA GLN A 59 -1.65 -3.99 -4.49
C GLN A 59 -1.84 -5.16 -3.52
N ALA A 60 -2.85 -6.00 -3.74
CA ALA A 60 -3.10 -7.18 -2.92
C ALA A 60 -1.87 -8.10 -2.91
N VAL A 61 -1.26 -8.36 -4.08
CA VAL A 61 -0.04 -9.16 -4.16
C VAL A 61 1.14 -8.50 -3.43
N GLY A 62 1.32 -7.20 -3.55
CA GLY A 62 2.39 -6.48 -2.84
C GLY A 62 2.19 -6.37 -1.33
N LEU A 63 0.97 -6.57 -0.82
CA LEU A 63 0.68 -6.52 0.62
C LEU A 63 0.61 -7.93 1.25
N GLU A 64 0.20 -8.94 0.48
CA GLU A 64 0.01 -10.30 0.97
C GLU A 64 1.26 -11.18 0.90
N TYR A 65 2.16 -10.92 -0.05
CA TYR A 65 3.37 -11.74 -0.24
C TYR A 65 4.59 -11.04 0.34
N GLU A 66 5.53 -11.80 0.86
CA GLU A 66 6.80 -11.25 1.33
C GLU A 66 7.71 -10.88 0.16
N ALA A 67 8.57 -9.88 0.36
CA ALA A 67 9.50 -9.41 -0.66
C ALA A 67 10.35 -10.56 -1.25
N GLY A 68 10.82 -11.50 -0.42
CA GLY A 68 11.58 -12.66 -0.89
C GLY A 68 10.78 -13.57 -1.82
N GLN A 69 9.48 -13.78 -1.54
CA GLN A 69 8.60 -14.58 -2.39
C GLN A 69 8.37 -13.91 -3.75
N LEU A 70 8.20 -12.58 -3.76
CA LEU A 70 8.07 -11.80 -4.98
C LEU A 70 9.36 -11.85 -5.82
N MET A 71 10.53 -11.74 -5.17
CA MET A 71 11.83 -11.86 -5.86
C MET A 71 12.04 -13.24 -6.51
N GLU A 72 11.60 -14.31 -5.86
CA GLU A 72 11.63 -15.66 -6.43
C GLU A 72 10.65 -15.82 -7.59
N ALA A 73 9.46 -15.25 -7.50
CA ALA A 73 8.50 -15.22 -8.62
C ALA A 73 9.07 -14.46 -9.83
N ILE A 74 9.70 -13.31 -9.61
CA ILE A 74 10.37 -12.52 -10.67
C ILE A 74 11.47 -13.34 -11.33
N LYS A 75 12.31 -14.06 -10.57
CA LYS A 75 13.35 -14.93 -11.12
C LYS A 75 12.78 -16.06 -11.98
N ARG A 76 11.61 -16.59 -11.64
CA ARG A 76 10.94 -17.65 -12.39
C ARG A 76 10.35 -17.16 -13.71
N VAL A 77 9.76 -15.97 -13.71
CA VAL A 77 9.07 -15.40 -14.87
C VAL A 77 10.03 -14.65 -15.80
N SER A 78 11.14 -14.11 -15.30
CA SER A 78 12.07 -13.31 -16.11
C SER A 78 12.65 -14.02 -17.35
N PRO A 79 12.94 -15.33 -17.35
CA PRO A 79 13.45 -16.01 -18.54
C PRO A 79 12.40 -16.12 -19.65
N THR A 80 11.11 -16.12 -19.30
CA THR A 80 9.99 -16.34 -20.24
C THR A 80 9.32 -15.02 -20.67
N VAL A 81 9.90 -13.87 -20.30
CA VAL A 81 9.31 -12.54 -20.52
C VAL A 81 9.01 -12.24 -22.00
N TYR A 82 9.81 -12.79 -22.92
CA TYR A 82 9.64 -12.60 -24.36
C TYR A 82 8.81 -13.70 -25.04
N GLU A 83 8.43 -14.75 -24.29
CA GLU A 83 7.66 -15.87 -24.84
C GLU A 83 6.17 -15.53 -24.95
N SER A 84 5.65 -14.74 -24.01
CA SER A 84 4.24 -14.36 -24.01
C SER A 84 4.00 -12.97 -23.41
N MET A 85 2.92 -12.35 -23.85
CA MET A 85 2.45 -11.08 -23.29
C MET A 85 2.02 -11.23 -21.82
N ASP A 86 1.50 -12.40 -21.45
CA ASP A 86 1.11 -12.70 -20.06
C ASP A 86 2.37 -12.77 -19.17
N SER A 87 3.46 -13.39 -19.63
CA SER A 87 4.74 -13.39 -18.92
C SER A 87 5.28 -11.96 -18.72
N ALA A 88 5.19 -11.11 -19.74
CA ALA A 88 5.57 -9.71 -19.63
C ALA A 88 4.69 -8.94 -18.63
N ALA A 89 3.37 -9.10 -18.71
CA ALA A 89 2.42 -8.45 -17.81
C ALA A 89 2.62 -8.89 -16.35
N ALA A 90 2.82 -10.19 -16.12
CA ALA A 90 3.14 -10.75 -14.82
C ALA A 90 4.45 -10.17 -14.26
N LEU A 91 5.52 -10.12 -15.05
CA LEU A 91 6.80 -9.56 -14.62
C LEU A 91 6.69 -8.07 -14.26
N TYR A 92 5.98 -7.29 -15.07
CA TYR A 92 5.70 -5.88 -14.78
C TYR A 92 4.94 -5.70 -13.47
N GLY A 93 3.85 -6.45 -13.29
CA GLY A 93 3.06 -6.39 -12.07
C GLY A 93 3.87 -6.82 -10.85
N LEU A 94 4.71 -7.87 -10.96
CA LEU A 94 5.53 -8.36 -9.85
C LEU A 94 6.57 -7.32 -9.43
N LEU A 95 7.22 -6.65 -10.38
CA LEU A 95 8.17 -5.57 -10.08
C LEU A 95 7.46 -4.39 -9.40
N ILE A 96 6.24 -4.06 -9.80
CA ILE A 96 5.47 -2.98 -9.16
C ILE A 96 4.96 -3.42 -7.79
N ALA A 97 4.53 -4.67 -7.62
CA ALA A 97 4.17 -5.24 -6.33
C ALA A 97 5.36 -5.20 -5.36
N LEU A 98 6.56 -5.55 -5.83
CA LEU A 98 7.79 -5.46 -5.05
C LEU A 98 8.08 -4.03 -4.58
N SER A 99 7.66 -3.02 -5.34
CA SER A 99 7.84 -1.60 -5.00
C SER A 99 7.00 -1.09 -3.82
N PHE A 100 6.09 -1.92 -3.27
CA PHE A 100 5.38 -1.62 -2.02
C PHE A 100 6.19 -2.00 -0.78
N HIS A 101 7.25 -2.79 -0.93
CA HIS A 101 8.15 -3.12 0.17
C HIS A 101 9.32 -2.13 0.21
N ASP A 102 9.57 -1.61 1.40
CA ASP A 102 10.74 -0.78 1.66
C ASP A 102 11.84 -1.63 2.31
N GLY A 103 13.05 -1.55 1.76
CA GLY A 103 14.20 -2.27 2.30
C GLY A 103 15.48 -2.08 1.50
N GLN A 104 16.62 -2.27 2.16
CA GLN A 104 17.91 -2.30 1.44
C GLN A 104 17.98 -3.48 0.48
N GLU A 105 17.41 -4.62 0.83
CA GLU A 105 17.36 -5.81 -0.03
C GLU A 105 16.57 -5.55 -1.31
N VAL A 106 15.39 -4.93 -1.19
CA VAL A 106 14.54 -4.55 -2.33
C VAL A 106 15.27 -3.56 -3.24
N ALA A 107 15.94 -2.56 -2.66
CA ALA A 107 16.73 -1.60 -3.44
C ALA A 107 17.89 -2.28 -4.20
N ALA A 108 18.65 -3.14 -3.53
CA ALA A 108 19.72 -3.90 -4.17
C ALA A 108 19.18 -4.84 -5.28
N TYR A 109 17.98 -5.38 -5.09
CA TYR A 109 17.32 -6.18 -6.12
C TYR A 109 16.97 -5.34 -7.36
N PHE A 110 16.36 -4.15 -7.18
CA PHE A 110 16.07 -3.25 -8.29
C PHE A 110 17.33 -2.79 -9.04
N GLU A 111 18.45 -2.58 -8.36
CA GLU A 111 19.73 -2.26 -9.00
C GLU A 111 20.22 -3.42 -9.89
N ARG A 112 20.06 -4.67 -9.45
CA ARG A 112 20.37 -5.86 -10.27
C ARG A 112 19.41 -6.03 -11.45
N VAL A 113 18.13 -5.74 -11.24
CA VAL A 113 17.14 -5.78 -12.32
C VAL A 113 17.44 -4.71 -13.37
N ALA A 114 17.89 -3.52 -12.99
CA ALA A 114 18.27 -2.47 -13.93
C ALA A 114 19.44 -2.90 -14.84
N THR A 115 20.34 -3.78 -14.37
CA THR A 115 21.46 -4.31 -15.17
C THR A 115 21.12 -5.56 -15.99
N SER A 116 19.89 -6.09 -15.87
CA SER A 116 19.45 -7.32 -16.57
C SER A 116 19.27 -7.17 -18.09
N GLY A 117 19.41 -5.95 -18.64
CA GLY A 117 19.20 -5.65 -20.05
C GLY A 117 17.73 -5.38 -20.43
N LEU A 118 16.80 -5.51 -19.49
CA LEU A 118 15.41 -5.10 -19.66
C LEU A 118 15.30 -3.57 -19.51
N LYS A 119 15.34 -2.84 -20.63
CA LYS A 119 15.31 -1.36 -20.64
C LYS A 119 14.17 -0.77 -19.80
N TRP A 120 12.98 -1.36 -19.88
CA TRP A 120 11.83 -0.89 -19.13
C TRP A 120 11.90 -1.20 -17.63
N ALA A 121 12.68 -2.20 -17.21
CA ALA A 121 12.84 -2.55 -15.81
C ALA A 121 13.79 -1.56 -15.11
N ASP A 122 14.78 -1.02 -15.83
CA ASP A 122 15.58 0.13 -15.38
C ASP A 122 14.69 1.36 -15.12
N ASP A 123 13.73 1.66 -16.01
CA ASP A 123 12.78 2.75 -15.80
C ASP A 123 11.96 2.57 -14.50
N ILE A 124 11.50 1.35 -14.22
CA ILE A 124 10.79 1.03 -12.96
C ILE A 124 11.70 1.21 -11.75
N ALA A 125 12.94 0.70 -11.81
CA ALA A 125 13.92 0.86 -10.74
C ALA A 125 14.18 2.34 -10.42
N ARG A 126 14.27 3.20 -11.45
CA ARG A 126 14.42 4.66 -11.29
C ARG A 126 13.20 5.32 -10.66
N PHE A 127 11.98 4.88 -11.02
CA PHE A 127 10.75 5.38 -10.38
C PHE A 127 10.72 5.02 -8.90
N TYR A 128 11.05 3.77 -8.55
CA TYR A 128 11.16 3.33 -7.16
C TYR A 128 12.20 4.16 -6.39
N ALA A 129 13.41 4.32 -6.93
CA ALA A 129 14.48 5.09 -6.29
C ALA A 129 14.08 6.56 -6.05
N THR A 130 13.36 7.17 -7.00
CA THR A 130 12.87 8.54 -6.88
C THR A 130 11.81 8.66 -5.78
N GLN A 131 10.86 7.73 -5.72
CA GLN A 131 9.82 7.72 -4.67
C GLN A 131 10.42 7.55 -3.27
N ARG A 132 11.37 6.64 -3.10
CA ARG A 132 12.05 6.42 -1.82
C ARG A 132 12.80 7.66 -1.33
N ARG A 133 13.44 8.40 -2.24
CA ARG A 133 14.09 9.68 -1.91
C ARG A 133 13.09 10.71 -1.39
N LEU A 134 11.90 10.81 -2.01
CA LEU A 134 10.87 11.75 -1.59
C LEU A 134 10.34 11.46 -0.19
N GLN A 135 10.18 10.18 0.17
CA GLN A 135 9.74 9.79 1.52
C GLN A 135 10.75 10.16 2.61
N THR A 136 12.05 10.14 2.31
CA THR A 136 13.09 10.46 3.30
C THR A 136 13.15 11.97 3.61
N VAL A 137 12.73 12.82 2.65
CA VAL A 137 12.85 14.30 2.77
C VAL A 137 11.70 14.92 3.55
N VAL A 138 10.56 14.23 3.72
CA VAL A 138 9.41 14.73 4.50
C VAL A 138 9.55 14.35 5.97
N THR A 139 10.71 14.65 6.57
CA THR A 139 10.77 14.83 8.03
C THR A 139 10.80 16.34 8.23
N VAL A 140 9.62 16.96 8.20
CA VAL A 140 9.50 18.39 8.56
C VAL A 140 9.96 18.46 10.02
N PRO A 141 11.02 19.21 10.35
CA PRO A 141 11.36 19.42 11.74
C PRO A 141 10.13 20.05 12.38
N THR A 142 9.50 19.35 13.31
CA THR A 142 8.44 19.92 14.14
C THR A 142 9.07 21.12 14.82
N VAL A 143 8.79 22.32 14.30
CA VAL A 143 9.15 23.56 14.96
C VAL A 143 8.33 23.55 16.23
N VAL A 144 8.93 23.08 17.32
CA VAL A 144 8.36 23.16 18.65
C VAL A 144 8.32 24.66 18.95
N TRP A 145 7.18 25.29 18.65
CA TRP A 145 6.92 26.64 19.11
C TRP A 145 6.99 26.58 20.64
N PRO A 146 7.87 27.35 21.30
CA PRO A 146 7.88 27.40 22.75
C PRO A 146 6.51 27.89 23.19
N ALA A 147 5.75 27.01 23.84
CA ALA A 147 4.52 27.38 24.50
C ALA A 147 4.87 28.50 25.48
N SER A 148 4.34 29.70 25.23
CA SER A 148 4.36 30.79 26.19
C SER A 148 3.71 30.28 27.47
N VAL A 149 4.55 30.08 28.49
CA VAL A 149 4.15 29.69 29.84
C VAL A 149 3.21 30.77 30.35
N SER A 150 1.91 30.52 30.23
CA SER A 150 0.89 31.37 30.79
C SER A 150 0.80 31.03 32.27
N VAL A 151 1.28 31.94 33.11
CA VAL A 151 1.13 31.85 34.57
C VAL A 151 -0.36 31.86 34.89
N VAL A 152 -0.91 30.68 35.21
CA VAL A 152 -2.29 30.54 35.66
C VAL A 152 -2.38 31.05 37.10
N SER A 153 -2.91 32.26 37.26
CA SER A 153 -3.46 32.68 38.54
C SER A 153 -4.83 32.04 38.72
N ASN A 154 -4.92 31.20 39.74
CA ASN A 154 -6.11 30.46 40.11
C ASN A 154 -7.18 31.45 40.60
N THR A 155 -8.27 31.62 39.84
CA THR A 155 -9.46 32.33 40.33
C THR A 155 -10.70 31.58 39.86
N GLN A 156 -11.35 30.94 40.81
CA GLN A 156 -12.62 30.23 40.69
C GLN A 156 -13.77 31.24 40.65
N PRO A 157 -14.70 31.12 39.67
CA PRO A 157 -16.12 31.22 40.00
C PRO A 157 -16.95 30.17 39.25
N SER A 158 -17.79 29.41 39.97
CA SER A 158 -19.23 29.66 40.08
C SER A 158 -20.03 29.32 38.82
N SER A 159 -20.78 28.24 38.96
CA SER A 159 -21.73 27.59 38.04
C SER A 159 -22.79 28.50 37.42
N SER A 160 -23.03 28.31 36.11
CA SER A 160 -24.35 28.41 35.46
C SER A 160 -24.30 27.75 34.06
N PRO A 161 -25.24 26.87 33.69
CA PRO A 161 -25.28 26.26 32.36
C PRO A 161 -26.01 27.20 31.37
N ASN A 162 -25.27 27.79 30.44
CA ASN A 162 -25.85 28.46 29.28
C ASN A 162 -25.97 27.45 28.13
N VAL A 163 -27.21 27.08 27.82
CA VAL A 163 -27.56 26.28 26.63
C VAL A 163 -27.31 27.14 25.40
N VAL A 164 -26.27 26.82 24.64
CA VAL A 164 -25.99 27.46 23.36
C VAL A 164 -26.69 26.66 22.28
N ASP A 165 -27.73 27.26 21.71
CA ASP A 165 -28.49 26.77 20.57
C ASP A 165 -27.59 26.78 19.32
N VAL A 166 -27.20 25.61 18.83
CA VAL A 166 -26.34 25.46 17.66
C VAL A 166 -27.23 25.46 16.41
N GLN A 167 -27.32 26.62 15.76
CA GLN A 167 -27.92 26.73 14.43
C GLN A 167 -27.03 26.05 13.38
N ILE A 168 -27.46 24.87 12.93
CA ILE A 168 -26.86 24.16 11.80
C ILE A 168 -27.37 24.81 10.49
N PRO A 169 -26.50 25.39 9.65
CA PRO A 169 -26.92 25.94 8.37
C PRO A 169 -27.35 24.82 7.42
N ARG A 170 -28.59 24.90 6.90
CA ARG A 170 -29.10 23.97 5.89
C ARG A 170 -28.48 24.26 4.52
N PRO A 171 -28.02 23.24 3.78
CA PRO A 171 -27.53 23.42 2.42
C PRO A 171 -28.67 23.79 1.46
N LYS A 172 -28.38 24.76 0.60
CA LYS A 172 -29.27 25.27 -0.45
C LYS A 172 -29.30 24.25 -1.59
N VAL A 173 -30.46 23.61 -1.80
CA VAL A 173 -30.69 22.68 -2.92
C VAL A 173 -31.00 23.52 -4.17
N GLU A 174 -30.05 23.58 -5.10
CA GLU A 174 -30.30 24.12 -6.44
C GLU A 174 -30.92 23.00 -7.31
N SER A 175 -32.15 23.25 -7.73
CA SER A 175 -32.91 22.40 -8.64
C SER A 175 -32.30 22.46 -10.05
N VAL A 176 -31.76 21.33 -10.50
CA VAL A 176 -31.39 21.12 -11.91
C VAL A 176 -32.68 20.92 -12.70
N GLY A 177 -32.97 21.85 -13.61
CA GLY A 177 -34.07 21.73 -14.57
C GLY A 177 -33.75 20.67 -15.62
N TYR A 178 -34.77 19.88 -15.95
CA TYR A 178 -34.78 18.91 -17.05
C TYR A 178 -34.95 19.60 -18.41
#